data_AF-A0A1F3X3Y9-F1
#
_entry.id   AF-A0A1F3X3Y9-F1
#
_cell.length_a   1.000
_cell.length_b   1.000
_cell.length_c   1.000
_cell.angle_alpha   90.00
_cell.angle_beta   90.00
_cell.angle_gamma   90.00
#
_symmetry.space_group_name_H-M   'P 1'
#
loop_
_entity.id
_entity.type
_entity.pdbx_description
1 polymer ?
#
loop_
_entity_poly.entity_id
_entity_poly.type
_entity_poly.pdbx_seq_one_letter_code
_entity_poly.pdbx_strand_id
1 'polypeptide(L)'
;MSTRKYESWGNFLKKNREGHFRSAREFCARVKIGISYPQYSRYEAGEQLPNLEQALQLCKLLDIPLLEGLLEWCRAQVSESNHREEVNSLIDQIHS
;
A
#
# COMPACT_ATOMS: atom_id res chain seq x y z
N MET A 1 21.34 -3.90 5.51
CA MET A 1 20.40 -3.21 4.61
C MET A 1 19.51 -2.33 5.46
N SER A 2 19.38 -1.04 5.15
CA SER A 2 18.45 -0.16 5.87
C SER A 2 17.03 -0.49 5.41
N THR A 3 16.18 -0.94 6.34
CA THR A 3 14.76 -1.14 6.09
C THR A 3 14.10 0.21 5.85
N ARG A 4 13.41 0.35 4.71
CA ARG A 4 12.70 1.60 4.40
C ARG A 4 11.52 1.75 5.35
N LYS A 5 11.22 3.01 5.73
CA LYS A 5 10.19 3.30 6.74
C LYS A 5 8.81 2.70 6.42
N TYR A 6 8.42 2.69 5.14
CA TYR A 6 7.10 2.22 4.69
C TYR A 6 7.17 0.97 3.81
N GLU A 7 8.17 0.11 4.03
CA GLU A 7 8.40 -1.09 3.22
C GLU A 7 7.19 -2.04 3.16
N SER A 8 6.45 -2.20 4.26
CA SER A 8 5.23 -3.03 4.29
C SER A 8 4.17 -2.54 3.31
N TRP A 9 3.90 -1.24 3.30
CA TRP A 9 2.95 -0.61 2.36
C TRP A 9 3.41 -0.73 0.90
N GLY A 10 4.70 -0.49 0.66
CA GLY A 10 5.27 -0.60 -0.69
C GLY A 10 5.14 -2.00 -1.27
N ASN A 11 5.46 -3.02 -0.47
CA ASN A 11 5.33 -4.42 -0.84
C ASN A 11 3.86 -4.81 -1.06
N PHE A 12 2.96 -4.34 -0.19
CA PHE A 12 1.52 -4.55 -0.32
C PHE A 12 0.97 -3.99 -1.64
N LEU A 13 1.27 -2.72 -1.96
CA LEU A 13 0.86 -2.11 -3.22
C LEU A 13 1.42 -2.85 -4.43
N LYS A 14 2.72 -3.20 -4.38
CA LYS A 14 3.39 -3.89 -5.48
C LYS A 14 2.76 -5.25 -5.76
N LYS A 15 2.53 -6.05 -4.72
CA LYS A 15 1.89 -7.38 -4.83
C LYS A 15 0.52 -7.26 -5.51
N ASN A 16 -0.33 -6.35 -5.04
CA ASN A 16 -1.66 -6.17 -5.60
C ASN A 16 -1.61 -5.62 -7.02
N ARG A 17 -0.76 -4.62 -7.31
CA ARG A 17 -0.54 -4.13 -8.68
C ARG A 17 -0.15 -5.26 -9.63
N GLU A 18 0.78 -6.13 -9.23
CA GLU A 18 1.28 -7.22 -10.09
C GLU A 18 0.20 -8.25 -10.44
N GLY A 19 -0.90 -8.31 -9.69
CA GLY A 19 -2.09 -9.08 -10.05
C GLY A 19 -2.83 -8.53 -11.29
N HIS A 20 -2.68 -7.24 -11.61
CA HIS A 20 -3.46 -6.56 -12.66
C HIS A 20 -2.60 -5.90 -13.75
N PHE A 21 -1.39 -5.46 -13.43
CA PHE A 21 -0.50 -4.69 -14.31
C PHE A 21 0.93 -5.21 -14.24
N ARG A 22 1.63 -5.26 -15.38
CA ARG A 22 3.00 -5.76 -15.47
C ARG A 22 4.01 -4.82 -14.85
N SER A 23 3.70 -3.52 -14.78
CA SER A 23 4.59 -2.52 -14.20
C SER A 23 3.83 -1.35 -13.60
N ALA A 24 4.48 -0.63 -12.68
CA ALA A 24 4.03 0.65 -12.15
C ALA A 24 3.75 1.68 -13.27
N ARG A 25 4.58 1.66 -14.32
CA ARG A 25 4.44 2.56 -15.47
C ARG A 25 3.19 2.26 -16.27
N GLU A 26 2.90 0.98 -16.50
CA GLU A 26 1.67 0.54 -17.14
C GLU A 26 0.44 0.93 -16.32
N PHE A 27 0.48 0.68 -15.00
CA PHE A 27 -0.60 1.07 -14.10
C PHE A 27 -0.90 2.58 -14.17
N CYS A 28 0.12 3.43 -14.03
CA CYS A 28 -0.02 4.89 -14.09
C CYS A 28 -0.45 5.40 -15.48
N ALA A 29 -0.15 4.66 -16.56
CA ALA A 29 -0.56 5.04 -17.91
C ALA A 29 -2.01 4.65 -18.22
N ARG A 30 -2.49 3.52 -17.69
CA ARG A 30 -3.84 2.99 -17.94
C ARG A 30 -4.90 3.51 -16.98
N VAL A 31 -4.50 3.84 -15.76
CA VAL A 31 -5.40 4.26 -14.70
C VAL A 31 -5.19 5.73 -14.39
N LYS A 32 -6.28 6.51 -14.34
CA LYS A 32 -6.23 7.89 -13.87
C LYS A 32 -6.18 7.91 -12.34
N ILE A 33 -4.99 7.70 -11.79
CA ILE A 33 -4.76 7.62 -10.34
C ILE A 33 -4.80 9.02 -9.68
N GLY A 34 -4.61 10.08 -10.47
CA GLY A 34 -4.53 11.46 -9.95
C GLY A 34 -3.19 11.78 -9.27
N ILE A 35 -2.19 10.92 -9.40
CA ILE A 35 -0.81 11.12 -8.95
C ILE A 35 0.17 10.86 -10.09
N SER A 36 1.35 11.47 -10.01
CA SER A 36 2.40 11.25 -11.01
C SER A 36 3.07 9.87 -10.83
N TYR A 37 3.63 9.31 -11.92
CA TYR A 37 4.41 8.07 -11.85
C TYR A 37 5.57 8.13 -10.83
N PRO A 38 6.39 9.20 -10.75
CA PRO A 38 7.43 9.29 -9.72
C PRO A 38 6.88 9.25 -8.30
N GLN A 39 5.73 9.85 -8.06
CA GLN A 39 5.07 9.80 -6.77
C GLN A 39 4.60 8.39 -6.43
N TYR A 40 3.91 7.71 -7.35
CA TYR A 40 3.52 6.32 -7.18
C TYR A 40 4.71 5.39 -6.96
N SER A 41 5.79 5.57 -7.71
CA SER A 41 7.02 4.78 -7.59
C SER A 41 7.65 4.91 -6.20
N ARG A 42 7.58 6.09 -5.56
CA ARG A 42 8.03 6.27 -4.16
C ARG A 42 7.15 5.56 -3.15
N TYR A 43 5.85 5.44 -3.43
CA TYR A 43 4.92 4.65 -2.60
C TYR A 43 5.26 3.17 -2.66
N GLU A 44 5.39 2.58 -3.85
CA GLU A 44 5.78 1.17 -4.00
C GLU A 44 7.19 0.89 -3.49
N ALA A 45 8.11 1.86 -3.58
CA ALA A 45 9.42 1.74 -2.99
C ALA A 45 9.39 1.73 -1.45
N GLY A 46 8.30 2.18 -0.80
CA GLY A 46 8.23 2.34 0.65
C GLY A 46 9.01 3.56 1.17
N GLU A 47 9.33 4.51 0.28
CA GLU A 47 10.03 5.76 0.61
C GLU A 47 9.07 6.83 1.11
N GLN A 48 7.81 6.77 0.66
CA GLN A 48 6.76 7.70 1.04
C GLN A 48 5.46 6.93 1.31
N LEU A 49 4.67 7.40 2.27
CA LEU A 49 3.31 6.93 2.49
C LEU A 49 2.32 7.92 1.83
N PRO A 50 1.31 7.46 1.06
CA PRO A 50 0.22 8.32 0.63
C PRO A 50 -0.59 8.83 1.83
N ASN A 51 -1.29 9.96 1.66
CA ASN A 51 -2.33 10.32 2.63
C ASN A 51 -3.49 9.29 2.57
N LEU A 52 -4.37 9.29 3.58
CA LEU A 52 -5.43 8.29 3.67
C LEU A 52 -6.35 8.27 2.44
N GLU A 53 -6.75 9.43 1.93
CA GLU A 53 -7.60 9.53 0.74
C GLU A 53 -6.95 8.88 -0.49
N GLN A 54 -5.67 9.18 -0.73
CA GLN A 54 -4.88 8.57 -1.80
C GLN A 54 -4.70 7.06 -1.59
N ALA A 55 -4.50 6.62 -0.35
CA ALA A 55 -4.38 5.20 -0.02
C ALA A 55 -5.68 4.44 -0.38
N LEU A 56 -6.82 4.95 0.07
CA LEU A 56 -8.13 4.33 -0.21
C LEU A 56 -8.47 4.40 -1.71
N GLN A 57 -8.09 5.48 -2.40
CA GLN A 57 -8.27 5.58 -3.85
C GLN A 57 -7.42 4.56 -4.60
N LEU A 58 -6.15 4.38 -4.21
CA LEU A 58 -5.29 3.34 -4.77
C LEU A 58 -5.87 1.94 -4.55
N CYS A 59 -6.43 1.68 -3.37
CA CYS A 59 -7.09 0.41 -3.08
C CYS A 59 -8.26 0.15 -4.02
N LYS A 60 -9.15 1.13 -4.22
CA LYS A 60 -10.26 1.01 -5.19
C LYS A 60 -9.77 0.74 -6.62
N LEU A 61 -8.70 1.41 -7.04
CA LEU A 61 -8.14 1.29 -8.38
C LEU A 61 -7.44 -0.05 -8.64
N LEU A 62 -6.99 -0.72 -7.57
CA LEU A 62 -6.33 -2.02 -7.59
C LEU A 62 -7.26 -3.16 -7.14
N ASP A 63 -8.56 -2.89 -7.01
CA ASP A 63 -9.57 -3.86 -6.54
C ASP A 63 -9.23 -4.50 -5.18
N ILE A 64 -8.59 -3.73 -4.31
CA ILE A 64 -8.22 -4.14 -2.95
C ILE A 64 -9.41 -3.84 -2.02
N PRO A 65 -9.82 -4.81 -1.17
CA PRO A 65 -10.81 -4.55 -0.12
C PRO A 65 -10.42 -3.36 0.76
N LEU A 66 -11.34 -2.40 0.94
CA LEU A 66 -11.03 -1.14 1.66
C LEU A 66 -10.54 -1.37 3.09
N LEU A 67 -11.07 -2.38 3.78
CA LEU A 67 -10.64 -2.71 5.14
C LEU A 67 -9.19 -3.20 5.17
N GLU A 68 -8.81 -4.08 4.25
CA GLU A 68 -7.44 -4.57 4.12
C GLU A 68 -6.48 -3.42 3.82
N GLY A 69 -6.82 -2.57 2.86
CA GLY A 69 -6.05 -1.38 2.54
C GLY A 69 -5.88 -0.41 3.70
N LEU A 70 -6.93 -0.21 4.51
CA LEU A 70 -6.87 0.62 5.71
C LEU A 70 -5.93 0.04 6.76
N LEU A 71 -6.03 -1.27 7.02
CA LEU A 71 -5.18 -1.94 8.01
C LEU A 71 -3.71 -1.93 7.59
N GLU A 72 -3.42 -2.14 6.31
CA GLU A 72 -2.07 -2.07 5.76
C GLU A 72 -1.47 -0.65 5.82
N TRP A 73 -2.31 0.36 5.56
CA TRP A 73 -1.91 1.75 5.72
C TRP A 73 -1.60 2.08 7.20
N CYS A 74 -2.44 1.61 8.13
CA CYS A 74 -2.20 1.72 9.56
C CYS A 74 -0.91 1.00 9.98
N ARG A 75 -0.69 -0.23 9.52
CA ARG A 75 0.51 -1.03 9.80
C ARG A 75 1.80 -0.28 9.44
N ALA A 76 1.78 0.48 8.36
CA ALA A 76 2.94 1.20 7.86
C ALA A 76 3.30 2.46 8.67
N GLN A 77 2.36 3.04 9.43
CA GLN A 77 2.58 4.26 10.21
C GLN A 77 2.72 4.03 11.72
N VAL A 78 2.23 2.89 12.22
CA VAL A 78 2.31 2.56 13.65
C VAL A 78 3.75 2.23 14.05
N SER A 79 4.32 3.07 14.93
CA SER A 79 5.65 2.88 15.51
C SER A 79 5.64 2.08 16.81
N GLU A 80 4.53 2.07 17.54
CA GLU A 80 4.39 1.38 18.82
C GLU A 80 4.15 -0.12 18.63
N SER A 81 4.90 -0.96 19.35
CA SER A 81 4.88 -2.41 19.19
C SER A 81 3.49 -3.02 19.43
N ASN A 82 2.82 -2.60 20.50
CA ASN A 82 1.55 -3.20 20.91
C ASN A 82 0.44 -2.96 19.87
N HIS A 83 0.32 -1.73 19.38
CA HIS A 83 -0.64 -1.38 18.32
C HIS A 83 -0.29 -2.09 16.99
N ARG A 84 0.99 -2.34 16.72
CA ARG A 84 1.43 -3.05 15.51
C ARG A 84 1.05 -4.53 15.55
N GLU A 85 1.16 -5.18 16.71
CA GLU A 85 0.74 -6.57 16.90
C GLU A 85 -0.77 -6.74 16.73
N GLU A 86 -1.56 -5.79 17.23
CA GLU A 86 -3.01 -5.75 17.03
C GLU A 86 -3.37 -5.65 15.54
N VAL A 87 -2.75 -4.71 14.82
CA VAL A 87 -2.98 -4.55 13.37
C VAL A 87 -2.56 -5.79 12.58
N ASN A 88 -1.43 -6.41 12.92
CA ASN A 88 -1.00 -7.66 12.28
C ASN A 88 -2.04 -8.77 12.50
N SER A 89 -2.55 -8.92 13.72
CA SER A 89 -3.57 -9.93 14.04
C SER A 89 -4.85 -9.74 13.24
N LEU A 90 -5.27 -8.49 13.02
CA LEU A 90 -6.44 -8.17 12.18
C LEU A 90 -6.21 -8.48 10.70
N ILE A 91 -4.99 -8.24 10.18
CA ILE A 91 -4.63 -8.59 8.80
C ILE A 91 -4.62 -10.11 8.61
N ASP A 92 -4.03 -10.85 9.56
CA ASP A 92 -3.97 -12.31 9.50
C ASP A 92 -5.37 -12.94 9.48
N GLN A 93 -6.34 -12.36 10.19
CA GLN A 93 -7.75 -12.79 10.14
C GLN A 93 -8.42 -12.56 8.79
N ILE A 94 -8.00 -11.56 8.02
CA ILE A 94 -8.53 -11.30 6.66
C ILE A 94 -7.94 -12.27 5.65
N HIS A 95 -6.70 -12.72 5.86
CA HIS A 95 -6.00 -13.66 4.97
C HIS A 95 -6.24 -15.14 5.29
N SER A 96 -6.93 -15.43 6.40
CA SER A 96 -7.34 -16.77 6.84
C SER A 96 -8.59 -17.27 6.12
#